data_AF-A0A3S9UW95-F1
#
_entry.id   AF-A0A3S9UW95-F1
#
_cell.length_a   1.000
_cell.length_b   1.000
_cell.length_c   1.000
_cell.angle_alpha   90.00
_cell.angle_beta   90.00
_cell.angle_gamma   90.00
#
_symmetry.space_group_name_H-M   'P 1'
#
loop_
_entity.id
_entity.type
_entity.pdbx_description
1 polymer ?
#
loop_
_entity_poly.entity_id
_entity_poly.type
_entity_poly.pdbx_seq_one_letter_code
_entity_poly.pdbx_strand_id
1 'polypeptide(L)'
;MKTMNLSEKINIEQQAVAKRLSELREQQKQDNKIMDTLKQQYIEAITSTTGNEIDSINDQIKEVAERIQRRKDIIEALSDHNNPVIQSMITEEIEGQLERLNDIESKTKSLYKALERQRTEMMKGLAALEELNKKNKSIQSYVSTWSNRLNDTNKEKLGLKGITRAGIDVFDFINKLLIERVHVYK
;
A
#
# COMPACT_ATOMS: atom_id res chain seq x y z
N MET A 1 8.35 25.13 -2.62
CA MET A 1 8.70 24.62 -1.28
C MET A 1 8.80 23.11 -1.36
N LYS A 2 9.97 22.51 -1.06
CA LYS A 2 10.16 21.06 -1.09
C LYS A 2 9.56 20.49 0.20
N THR A 3 8.53 19.66 0.10
CA THR A 3 7.92 18.98 1.25
C THR A 3 8.95 18.01 1.83
N MET A 4 9.34 18.20 3.09
CA MET A 4 10.23 17.28 3.82
C MET A 4 9.63 15.87 3.86
N ASN A 5 10.46 14.84 3.68
CA ASN A 5 10.00 13.45 3.79
C ASN A 5 9.80 13.06 5.28
N LEU A 6 9.01 12.01 5.55
CA LEU A 6 8.72 11.55 6.92
C LEU A 6 9.99 11.25 7.72
N SER A 7 10.97 10.56 7.13
CA SER A 7 12.25 10.24 7.77
C SER A 7 13.03 11.48 8.18
N GLU A 8 13.00 12.56 7.39
CA GLU A 8 13.62 13.84 7.74
C GLU A 8 12.91 14.48 8.94
N LYS A 9 11.57 14.45 8.99
CA LYS A 9 10.78 14.96 10.12
C LYS A 9 11.06 14.18 11.40
N ILE A 10 11.07 12.85 11.32
CA ILE A 10 11.37 11.97 12.45
C ILE A 10 12.79 12.21 12.97
N ASN A 11 13.78 12.35 12.10
CA ASN A 11 15.16 12.60 12.52
C ASN A 11 15.32 13.94 13.25
N ILE A 12 14.65 15.01 12.78
CA ILE A 12 14.65 16.30 13.49
C ILE A 12 14.04 16.15 14.89
N GLU A 13 12.90 15.46 14.99
CA GLU A 13 12.24 15.25 16.29
C GLU A 13 13.10 14.38 17.23
N GLN A 14 13.72 13.31 16.72
CA GLN A 14 14.64 12.48 17.48
C GLN A 14 15.83 13.27 18.02
N GLN A 15 16.41 14.18 17.23
CA GLN A 15 17.50 15.04 17.69
C GLN A 15 17.05 16.01 18.79
N ALA A 16 15.87 16.63 18.63
CA ALA A 16 15.30 17.51 19.65
C ALA A 16 15.03 16.76 20.97
N VAL A 17 14.50 15.54 20.87
CA VAL A 17 14.19 14.67 22.00
C VAL A 17 15.45 14.15 22.67
N ALA A 18 16.48 13.76 21.92
CA ALA A 18 17.76 13.34 22.46
C ALA A 18 18.41 14.43 23.33
N LYS A 19 18.33 15.70 22.89
CA LYS A 19 18.80 16.83 23.69
C LYS A 19 18.01 16.95 24.99
N ARG A 20 16.68 16.90 24.92
CA ARG A 20 15.79 17.00 26.10
C ARG A 20 15.97 15.83 27.07
N LEU A 21 16.17 14.62 26.57
CA LEU A 21 16.48 13.42 27.37
C LEU A 21 17.81 13.56 28.10
N SER A 22 18.82 14.12 27.46
CA SER A 22 20.11 14.41 28.09
C SER A 22 19.96 15.38 29.27
N GLU A 23 19.23 16.48 29.06
CA GLU A 23 18.94 17.47 30.11
C GLU A 23 18.15 16.85 31.29
N LEU A 24 17.12 16.05 31.00
CA LEU A 24 16.32 15.39 32.03
C LEU A 24 17.11 14.36 32.83
N ARG A 25 18.00 13.60 32.17
CA ARG A 25 18.88 12.61 32.83
C ARG A 25 19.89 13.30 33.76
N GLU A 26 20.45 14.43 33.35
CA GLU A 26 21.36 15.19 34.22
C GLU A 26 20.61 15.79 35.41
N GLN A 27 19.44 16.38 35.21
CA GLN A 27 18.60 16.86 36.32
C GLN A 27 18.21 15.71 37.26
N GLN A 28 17.85 14.54 36.74
CA GLN A 28 17.52 13.37 37.56
C GLN A 28 18.74 12.90 38.38
N LYS A 29 19.95 12.94 37.81
CA LYS A 29 21.19 12.64 38.53
C LYS A 29 21.43 13.64 39.67
N GLN A 30 21.15 14.92 39.45
CA GLN A 30 21.24 15.95 40.50
C GLN A 30 20.22 15.70 41.62
N ASP A 31 18.98 15.38 41.29
CA ASP A 31 17.96 15.08 42.31
C ASP A 31 18.26 13.80 43.08
N ASN A 32 18.82 12.78 42.44
CA ASN A 32 19.27 11.59 43.16
C ASN A 32 20.36 11.93 44.17
N LYS A 33 21.31 12.82 43.82
CA LYS A 33 22.33 13.31 44.77
C LYS A 33 21.70 14.08 45.93
N ILE A 34 20.75 14.97 45.64
CA ILE A 34 20.03 15.74 46.68
C ILE A 34 19.28 14.77 47.60
N MET A 35 18.59 13.78 47.04
CA MET A 35 17.88 12.74 47.79
C MET A 35 18.82 11.96 48.71
N ASP A 36 20.01 11.58 48.24
CA ASP A 36 20.98 10.85 49.06
C ASP A 36 21.51 11.72 50.21
N THR A 37 21.77 13.01 49.96
CA THR A 37 22.12 13.97 51.02
C THR A 37 20.99 14.14 52.04
N LEU A 38 19.74 14.32 51.59
CA LEU A 38 18.58 14.47 52.47
C LEU A 38 18.36 13.22 53.33
N LYS A 39 18.58 12.03 52.78
CA LYS A 39 18.52 10.76 53.55
C LYS A 39 19.59 10.71 54.63
N GLN A 40 20.82 11.16 54.36
CA GLN A 40 21.88 11.24 55.37
C GLN A 40 21.51 12.23 56.47
N GLN A 41 21.06 13.43 56.11
CA GLN A 41 20.59 14.45 57.06
C GLN A 41 19.41 13.95 57.90
N TYR A 42 18.49 13.19 57.31
CA TYR A 42 17.37 12.59 58.03
C TYR A 42 17.84 11.60 59.10
N ILE A 43 18.81 10.74 58.76
CA ILE A 43 19.41 9.79 59.71
C ILE A 43 20.12 10.54 60.85
N GLU A 44 20.88 11.58 60.52
CA GLU A 44 21.55 12.43 61.51
C GLU A 44 20.53 13.11 62.45
N ALA A 45 19.47 13.70 61.91
CA ALA A 45 18.41 14.37 62.66
C ALA A 45 17.65 13.43 63.62
N ILE A 46 17.43 12.17 63.21
CA ILE A 46 16.87 11.13 64.08
C ILE A 46 17.79 10.88 65.28
N THR A 47 19.11 10.82 65.06
CA THR A 47 20.08 10.56 66.12
C THR A 47 20.33 11.77 67.05
N SER A 48 20.11 13.00 66.57
CA SER A 48 20.31 14.24 67.33
C SER A 48 19.07 14.72 68.12
N THR A 49 17.92 14.04 68.00
CA THR A 49 16.66 14.32 68.75
C THR A 49 16.06 15.72 68.49
N THR A 50 16.20 16.26 67.28
CA THR A 50 15.63 17.56 66.87
C THR A 50 14.37 17.37 66.01
N GLY A 51 13.22 17.13 66.65
CA GLY A 51 11.96 16.77 65.99
C GLY A 51 11.48 17.70 64.85
N ASN A 52 11.64 19.02 64.99
CA ASN A 52 11.25 19.98 63.94
C ASN A 52 12.15 19.91 62.68
N GLU A 53 13.40 19.44 62.81
CA GLU A 53 14.31 19.27 61.67
C GLU A 53 13.94 18.02 60.87
N ILE A 54 13.46 16.96 61.55
CA ILE A 54 13.03 15.71 60.93
C ILE A 54 11.84 15.95 59.99
N ASP A 55 10.83 16.69 60.42
CA ASP A 55 9.63 16.96 59.60
C ASP A 55 9.98 17.80 58.35
N SER A 56 10.83 18.81 58.51
CA SER A 56 11.32 19.64 57.41
C SER A 56 12.10 18.82 56.37
N ILE A 57 13.00 17.95 56.81
CA ILE A 57 13.77 17.06 55.91
C ILE A 57 12.83 16.07 55.21
N ASN A 58 11.82 15.55 55.90
CA ASN A 58 10.87 14.60 55.33
C ASN A 58 10.02 15.23 54.20
N ASP A 59 9.61 16.49 54.37
CA ASP A 59 8.89 17.22 53.32
C ASP A 59 9.78 17.47 52.10
N GLN A 60 11.05 17.82 52.31
CA GLN A 60 12.03 17.94 51.21
C GLN A 60 12.26 16.60 50.49
N ILE A 61 12.34 15.48 51.23
CA ILE A 61 12.44 14.13 50.64
C ILE A 61 11.23 13.84 49.76
N LYS A 62 10.00 14.12 50.21
CA LYS A 62 8.80 13.91 49.41
C LYS A 62 8.82 14.74 48.12
N GLU A 63 9.17 16.02 48.21
CA GLU A 63 9.23 16.89 47.04
C GLU A 63 10.23 16.38 46.00
N VAL A 64 11.43 15.99 46.44
CA VAL A 64 12.47 15.45 45.55
C VAL A 64 12.04 14.09 44.98
N ALA A 65 11.38 13.23 45.76
CA ALA A 65 10.86 11.95 45.28
C ALA A 65 9.82 12.14 44.16
N GLU A 66 8.88 13.08 44.33
CA GLU A 66 7.88 13.41 43.31
C GLU A 66 8.52 14.00 42.04
N ARG A 67 9.55 14.83 42.20
CA ARG A 67 10.31 15.36 41.05
C ARG A 67 11.05 14.25 40.30
N ILE A 68 11.66 13.30 41.00
CA ILE A 68 12.32 12.13 40.40
C ILE A 68 11.29 11.28 39.64
N GLN A 69 10.14 10.99 40.26
CA GLN A 69 9.12 10.16 39.63
C GLN A 69 8.57 10.81 38.36
N ARG A 70 8.18 12.10 38.42
CA ARG A 70 7.71 12.83 37.24
C ARG A 70 8.74 12.82 36.11
N ARG A 71 10.03 12.93 36.40
CA ARG A 71 11.07 12.85 35.35
C ARG A 71 11.22 11.45 34.78
N LYS A 72 11.10 10.39 35.58
CA LYS A 72 11.09 9.01 35.06
C LYS A 72 9.96 8.83 34.05
N ASP A 73 8.77 9.27 34.40
CA ASP A 73 7.59 9.16 33.54
C ASP A 73 7.80 9.91 32.21
N ILE A 74 8.36 11.11 32.25
CA ILE A 74 8.68 11.90 31.04
C ILE A 74 9.78 11.22 30.21
N ILE A 75 10.84 10.70 30.84
CA ILE A 75 11.93 10.00 30.14
C ILE A 75 11.41 8.74 29.46
N GLU A 76 10.52 8.00 30.11
CA GLU A 76 9.89 6.81 29.54
C GLU A 76 9.01 7.16 28.33
N ALA A 77 8.18 8.22 28.46
CA ALA A 77 7.35 8.71 27.38
C ALA A 77 8.15 9.25 26.17
N LEU A 78 9.36 9.77 26.41
CA LEU A 78 10.23 10.30 25.36
C LEU A 78 11.25 9.29 24.83
N SER A 79 11.27 8.06 25.35
CA SER A 79 12.19 7.02 24.89
C SER A 79 11.98 6.66 23.41
N ASP A 80 13.03 6.13 22.77
CA ASP A 80 13.18 5.99 21.31
C ASP A 80 11.99 5.36 20.55
N HIS A 81 11.14 4.58 21.23
CA HIS A 81 9.97 3.94 20.64
C HIS A 81 8.62 4.44 21.15
N ASN A 82 8.58 5.23 22.22
CA ASN A 82 7.32 5.68 22.84
C ASN A 82 7.02 7.16 22.62
N ASN A 83 7.89 7.89 21.91
CA ASN A 83 7.66 9.30 21.65
C ASN A 83 6.32 9.53 20.94
N PRO A 84 5.34 10.19 21.58
CA PRO A 84 3.98 10.32 21.06
C PRO A 84 3.92 11.15 19.77
N VAL A 85 4.83 12.12 19.62
CA VAL A 85 4.92 12.98 18.43
C VAL A 85 5.38 12.15 17.22
N ILE A 86 6.42 11.33 17.40
CA ILE A 86 6.92 10.43 16.35
C ILE A 86 5.85 9.40 15.98
N GLN A 87 5.17 8.81 16.98
CA GLN A 87 4.09 7.86 16.75
C GLN A 87 2.91 8.48 15.98
N SER A 88 2.55 9.74 16.28
CA SER A 88 1.54 10.47 15.50
C SER A 88 1.96 10.65 14.05
N MET A 89 3.20 11.09 13.79
CA MET A 89 3.71 11.28 12.42
C MET A 89 3.71 9.98 11.61
N ILE A 90 4.09 8.86 12.24
CA ILE A 90 4.06 7.54 11.59
C ILE A 90 2.62 7.11 11.32
N THR A 91 1.72 7.31 12.28
CA THR A 91 0.31 6.93 12.16
C THR A 91 -0.37 7.67 11.01
N GLU A 92 -0.21 8.99 10.93
CA GLU A 92 -0.76 9.82 9.85
C GLU A 92 -0.26 9.38 8.45
N GLU A 93 1.03 9.06 8.33
CA GLU A 93 1.56 8.56 7.05
C GLU A 93 0.98 7.19 6.70
N ILE A 94 0.89 6.26 7.66
CA ILE A 94 0.29 4.94 7.44
C ILE A 94 -1.16 5.07 7.02
N GLU A 95 -1.95 5.91 7.70
CA GLU A 95 -3.35 6.18 7.34
C GLU A 95 -3.46 6.71 5.90
N GLY A 96 -2.65 7.68 5.53
CA GLY A 96 -2.62 8.22 4.16
C GLY A 96 -2.23 7.18 3.11
N GLN A 97 -1.32 6.26 3.42
CA GLN A 97 -0.95 5.18 2.50
C GLN A 97 -2.04 4.10 2.40
N LEU A 98 -2.74 3.79 3.51
CA LEU A 98 -3.88 2.86 3.50
C LEU A 98 -5.04 3.39 2.67
N GLU A 99 -5.36 4.68 2.75
CA GLU A 99 -6.38 5.30 1.90
C GLU A 99 -6.03 5.17 0.41
N ARG A 100 -4.77 5.44 0.05
CA ARG A 100 -4.28 5.28 -1.34
C ARG A 100 -4.35 3.84 -1.80
N LEU A 101 -3.97 2.90 -0.94
CA LEU A 101 -4.06 1.46 -1.24
C LEU A 101 -5.51 1.06 -1.53
N ASN A 102 -6.46 1.52 -0.72
CA ASN A 102 -7.88 1.26 -0.90
C ASN A 102 -8.42 1.83 -2.22
N ASP A 103 -8.02 3.06 -2.60
CA ASP A 103 -8.37 3.65 -3.90
C ASP A 103 -7.80 2.84 -5.08
N ILE A 104 -6.53 2.44 -5.00
CA ILE A 104 -5.88 1.60 -6.01
C ILE A 104 -6.59 0.25 -6.14
N GLU A 105 -6.92 -0.41 -5.03
CA GLU A 105 -7.67 -1.67 -5.06
C GLU A 105 -9.04 -1.51 -5.69
N SER A 106 -9.78 -0.45 -5.34
CA SER A 106 -11.09 -0.16 -5.90
C SER A 106 -11.03 0.05 -7.41
N LYS A 107 -10.07 0.87 -7.87
CA LYS A 107 -9.81 1.11 -9.30
C LYS A 107 -9.44 -0.19 -10.03
N THR A 108 -8.58 -1.00 -9.42
CA THR A 108 -8.15 -2.29 -9.96
C THR A 108 -9.32 -3.26 -10.10
N LYS A 109 -10.16 -3.39 -9.07
CA LYS A 109 -11.37 -4.22 -9.09
C LYS A 109 -12.35 -3.76 -10.19
N SER A 110 -12.51 -2.46 -10.35
CA SER A 110 -13.37 -1.89 -11.40
C SER A 110 -12.85 -2.20 -12.81
N LEU A 111 -11.55 -1.96 -13.04
CA LEU A 111 -10.87 -2.29 -14.30
C LEU A 111 -10.95 -3.77 -14.62
N TYR A 112 -10.71 -4.63 -13.64
CA TYR A 112 -10.82 -6.08 -13.80
C TYR A 112 -12.22 -6.49 -14.27
N LYS A 113 -13.29 -6.01 -13.61
CA LYS A 113 -14.67 -6.30 -14.01
C LYS A 113 -14.99 -5.81 -15.42
N ALA A 114 -14.49 -4.63 -15.80
CA ALA A 114 -14.67 -4.09 -17.15
C ALA A 114 -13.99 -4.98 -18.21
N LEU A 115 -12.74 -5.38 -17.97
CA LEU A 115 -11.99 -6.27 -18.85
C LEU A 115 -12.61 -7.68 -18.94
N GLU A 116 -13.09 -8.22 -17.81
CA GLU A 116 -13.76 -9.52 -17.78
C GLU A 116 -15.04 -9.51 -18.63
N ARG A 117 -15.83 -8.43 -18.56
CA ARG A 117 -17.00 -8.24 -19.42
C ARG A 117 -16.61 -8.15 -20.90
N GLN A 118 -15.59 -7.36 -21.23
CA GLN A 118 -15.11 -7.24 -22.61
C GLN A 118 -14.60 -8.58 -23.15
N ARG A 119 -13.84 -9.34 -22.36
CA ARG A 119 -13.38 -10.68 -22.71
C ARG A 119 -14.56 -11.61 -22.99
N THR A 120 -15.59 -11.57 -22.15
CA THR A 120 -16.79 -12.40 -22.33
C THR A 120 -17.50 -12.10 -23.64
N GLU A 121 -17.70 -10.81 -23.96
CA GLU A 121 -18.32 -10.41 -25.23
C GLU A 121 -17.46 -10.75 -26.45
N MET A 122 -16.14 -10.58 -26.34
CA MET A 122 -15.20 -11.00 -27.38
C MET A 122 -15.29 -12.50 -27.66
N MET A 123 -15.32 -13.33 -26.60
CA MET A 123 -15.44 -14.79 -26.75
C MET A 123 -16.76 -15.20 -27.40
N LYS A 124 -17.88 -14.53 -27.08
CA LYS A 124 -19.16 -14.74 -27.79
C LYS A 124 -19.06 -14.37 -29.26
N GLY A 125 -18.43 -13.24 -29.58
CA GLY A 125 -18.21 -12.81 -30.97
C GLY A 125 -17.35 -13.80 -31.76
N LEU A 126 -16.27 -14.32 -31.14
CA LEU A 126 -15.41 -15.35 -31.73
C LEU A 126 -16.17 -16.64 -32.02
N ALA A 127 -17.01 -17.11 -31.10
CA ALA A 127 -17.85 -18.29 -31.32
C ALA A 127 -18.81 -18.10 -32.50
N ALA A 128 -19.48 -16.94 -32.59
CA ALA A 128 -20.36 -16.62 -33.71
C ALA A 128 -19.61 -16.55 -35.05
N LEU A 129 -18.41 -15.98 -35.08
CA LEU A 129 -17.55 -15.97 -36.27
C LEU A 129 -17.14 -17.37 -36.70
N GLU A 130 -16.81 -18.26 -35.76
CA GLU A 130 -16.48 -19.65 -36.06
C GLU A 130 -17.68 -20.39 -36.70
N GLU A 131 -18.89 -20.21 -36.16
CA GLU A 131 -20.11 -20.78 -36.76
C GLU A 131 -20.36 -20.27 -38.18
N LEU A 132 -20.21 -18.97 -38.41
CA LEU A 132 -20.34 -18.39 -39.74
C LEU A 132 -19.27 -18.92 -40.70
N ASN A 133 -18.04 -19.12 -40.22
CA ASN A 133 -16.97 -19.73 -41.01
C ASN A 133 -17.32 -21.18 -41.41
N LYS A 134 -17.86 -21.99 -40.48
CA LYS A 134 -18.33 -23.35 -40.78
C LYS A 134 -19.46 -23.34 -41.83
N LYS A 135 -20.44 -22.44 -41.69
CA LYS A 135 -21.53 -22.26 -42.67
C LYS A 135 -20.99 -21.83 -44.04
N ASN A 136 -20.07 -20.85 -44.08
CA ASN A 136 -19.43 -20.39 -45.30
C ASN A 136 -18.71 -21.55 -46.01
N LYS A 137 -17.89 -22.33 -45.30
CA LYS A 137 -17.21 -23.51 -45.86
C LYS A 137 -18.19 -24.53 -46.44
N SER A 138 -19.31 -24.79 -45.75
CA SER A 138 -20.36 -25.68 -46.23
C SER A 138 -21.00 -25.18 -47.53
N ILE A 139 -21.37 -23.90 -47.59
CA ILE A 139 -21.95 -23.26 -48.78
C ILE A 139 -20.94 -23.29 -49.94
N GLN A 140 -19.67 -22.96 -49.69
CA GLN A 140 -18.63 -23.02 -50.71
C GLN A 140 -18.47 -24.42 -51.30
N SER A 141 -18.51 -25.46 -50.45
CA SER A 141 -18.47 -26.85 -50.90
C SER A 141 -19.67 -27.20 -51.80
N TYR A 142 -20.86 -26.76 -51.41
CA TYR A 142 -22.09 -26.95 -52.20
C TYR A 142 -22.03 -26.22 -53.55
N VAL A 143 -21.69 -24.92 -53.54
CA VAL A 143 -21.55 -24.10 -54.75
C VAL A 143 -20.50 -24.68 -55.69
N SER A 144 -19.35 -25.13 -55.18
CA SER A 144 -18.30 -25.76 -55.99
C SER A 144 -18.81 -27.03 -56.68
N THR A 145 -19.57 -27.87 -55.97
CA THR A 145 -20.15 -29.10 -56.52
C THR A 145 -21.09 -28.83 -57.70
N TRP A 146 -21.98 -27.83 -57.56
CA TRP A 146 -22.92 -27.48 -58.63
C TRP A 146 -22.28 -26.67 -59.75
N SER A 147 -21.34 -25.78 -59.44
CA SER A 147 -20.56 -25.04 -60.44
C SER A 147 -19.88 -25.99 -61.42
N ASN A 148 -19.32 -27.11 -60.95
CA ASN A 148 -18.69 -28.11 -61.82
C ASN A 148 -19.66 -28.78 -62.80
N ARG A 149 -20.98 -28.71 -62.57
CA ARG A 149 -22.01 -29.29 -63.44
C ARG A 149 -22.62 -28.29 -64.43
N LEU A 150 -22.31 -27.00 -64.30
CA LEU A 150 -22.81 -25.96 -65.20
C LEU A 150 -21.92 -25.84 -66.45
N ASN A 151 -22.49 -25.36 -67.55
CA ASN A 151 -21.72 -24.92 -68.73
C ASN A 151 -21.15 -23.50 -68.51
N ASP A 152 -20.20 -23.11 -69.35
CA ASP A 152 -19.47 -21.84 -69.17
C ASP A 152 -20.39 -20.61 -69.25
N THR A 153 -21.40 -20.63 -70.13
CA THR A 153 -22.40 -19.56 -70.24
C THR A 153 -23.16 -19.34 -68.92
N ASN A 154 -23.59 -20.42 -68.26
CA ASN A 154 -24.29 -20.34 -66.98
C ASN A 154 -23.36 -20.01 -65.81
N LYS A 155 -22.10 -20.48 -65.81
CA LYS A 155 -21.10 -20.09 -64.81
C LYS A 155 -20.79 -18.60 -64.88
N GLU A 156 -20.68 -18.06 -66.09
CA GLU A 156 -20.42 -16.64 -66.33
C GLU A 156 -21.61 -15.78 -65.89
N LYS A 157 -22.83 -16.18 -66.21
CA LYS A 157 -24.06 -15.51 -65.74
C LYS A 157 -24.17 -15.44 -64.21
N LEU A 158 -23.69 -16.47 -63.52
CA LEU A 158 -23.71 -16.54 -62.05
C LEU A 158 -22.45 -15.97 -61.38
N GLY A 159 -21.50 -15.41 -62.14
CA GLY A 159 -20.26 -14.86 -61.59
C GLY A 159 -19.34 -15.91 -60.94
N LEU A 160 -19.49 -17.19 -61.30
CA LEU A 160 -18.72 -18.31 -60.73
C LEU A 160 -17.34 -18.48 -61.39
N LYS A 161 -17.08 -17.75 -62.48
CA LYS A 161 -15.84 -17.76 -63.25
C LYS A 161 -14.76 -17.03 -62.43
N GLY A 162 -13.97 -17.78 -61.66
CA GLY A 162 -12.92 -17.23 -60.80
C GLY A 162 -13.19 -17.32 -59.29
N ILE A 163 -14.28 -17.96 -58.85
CA ILE A 163 -14.42 -18.38 -57.45
C ILE A 163 -13.45 -19.55 -57.22
N THR A 164 -12.18 -19.21 -57.02
CA THR A 164 -11.25 -20.09 -56.33
C THR A 164 -11.73 -20.23 -54.88
N ARG A 165 -11.32 -21.29 -54.17
CA ARG A 165 -11.67 -21.55 -52.76
C ARG A 165 -11.35 -20.41 -51.77
N ALA A 166 -10.92 -19.23 -52.24
CA ALA A 166 -10.78 -18.03 -51.45
C ALA A 166 -12.18 -17.49 -51.09
N GLY A 167 -12.76 -18.02 -50.01
CA GLY A 167 -13.89 -17.39 -49.36
C GLY A 167 -13.49 -16.06 -48.74
N ILE A 168 -14.49 -15.32 -48.26
CA ILE A 168 -14.24 -14.32 -47.22
C ILE A 168 -13.47 -15.03 -46.12
N ASP A 169 -12.22 -14.64 -45.91
CA ASP A 169 -11.33 -15.34 -44.97
C ASP A 169 -11.67 -14.90 -43.56
N VAL A 170 -12.80 -15.42 -43.05
CA VAL A 170 -13.25 -15.22 -41.66
C VAL A 170 -12.13 -15.60 -40.68
N PHE A 171 -11.22 -16.48 -41.10
CA PHE A 171 -10.02 -16.86 -40.37
C PHE A 171 -9.06 -15.67 -40.14
N ASP A 172 -8.90 -14.76 -41.11
CA ASP A 172 -8.05 -13.57 -40.95
C ASP A 172 -8.60 -12.61 -39.87
N PHE A 173 -9.92 -12.52 -39.74
CA PHE A 173 -10.56 -11.72 -38.70
C PHE A 173 -10.43 -12.38 -37.33
N ILE A 174 -10.59 -13.71 -37.24
CA ILE A 174 -10.41 -14.48 -36.00
C ILE A 174 -8.97 -14.38 -35.50
N ASN A 175 -7.97 -14.58 -36.38
CA ASN A 175 -6.56 -14.57 -36.00
C ASN A 175 -6.08 -13.24 -35.41
N LYS A 176 -6.60 -12.11 -35.88
CA LYS A 176 -6.27 -10.77 -35.34
C LYS A 176 -6.79 -10.54 -33.92
N LEU A 177 -7.76 -11.33 -33.48
CA LEU A 177 -8.41 -11.21 -32.16
C LEU A 177 -7.85 -12.19 -31.13
N LEU A 178 -7.03 -13.15 -31.54
CA LEU A 178 -6.37 -14.10 -30.65
C LEU A 178 -5.08 -13.47 -30.08
N ILE A 179 -5.00 -13.42 -28.75
CA ILE A 179 -3.95 -12.72 -27.98
C ILE A 179 -2.57 -13.38 -28.14
N GLU A 180 -2.49 -14.63 -28.61
CA GLU A 180 -1.25 -15.39 -28.72
C GLU A 180 -0.37 -14.89 -29.88
N ARG A 181 0.33 -13.76 -29.69
CA ARG A 181 1.66 -13.46 -30.28
C ARG A 181 2.27 -12.09 -29.92
N VAL A 182 1.62 -11.23 -29.14
CA VAL A 182 2.23 -9.93 -28.78
C VAL A 182 2.69 -9.96 -27.33
N HIS A 183 3.98 -10.28 -27.17
CA HIS A 183 4.86 -10.04 -26.00
C HIS A 183 4.19 -9.57 -24.70
N VAL A 184 3.81 -10.52 -23.83
CA VAL A 184 3.20 -10.17 -22.53
C VAL A 184 4.25 -9.92 -21.42
N TYR A 185 5.52 -10.28 -21.63
CA TYR A 185 6.60 -9.91 -20.71
C TYR A 185 7.88 -9.58 -21.48
N LYS A 186 8.37 -8.34 -21.34
CA LYS A 186 9.77 -7.94 -21.54
C LYS A 186 10.28 -7.40 -20.21
#